data_AF-A0A9E2MGW4-F1
#
_entry.id   AF-A0A9E2MGW4-F1
#
_cell.length_a   1.000
_cell.length_b   1.000
_cell.length_c   1.000
_cell.angle_alpha   90.00
_cell.angle_beta   90.00
_cell.angle_gamma   90.00
#
_symmetry.space_group_name_H-M   'P 1'
#
loop_
_entity.id
_entity.type
_entity.pdbx_description
1 polymer ?
#
loop_
_entity_poly.entity_id
_entity_poly.type
_entity_poly.pdbx_seq_one_letter_code
_entity_poly.pdbx_strand_id
1 'polypeptide(L)'
;MGRTIASITQAFIAERAAFARFRRALRREDQLVLDDLFASAQKHLSASSYASHALPFETFLLSMLLEEHKEIIRLRCQFEELQKGDG
;
A
#
# COMPACT_ATOMS: atom_id res chain seq x y z
N MET A 1 27.17 -8.02 19.63
CA MET A 1 26.13 -6.97 19.74
C MET A 1 24.94 -7.43 18.92
N GLY A 2 23.83 -7.82 19.57
CA GLY A 2 22.66 -8.37 18.88
C GLY A 2 22.07 -7.37 17.89
N ARG A 3 21.77 -7.82 16.68
CA ARG A 3 21.16 -6.97 15.64
C ARG A 3 19.77 -6.57 16.15
N THR A 4 19.59 -5.31 16.52
CA THR A 4 18.26 -4.76 16.81
C THR A 4 17.37 -5.05 15.61
N ILE A 5 16.28 -5.79 15.81
CA ILE A 5 15.29 -6.01 14.77
C ILE A 5 14.66 -4.65 14.48
N ALA A 6 14.80 -4.17 13.24
CA ALA A 6 14.21 -2.90 12.84
C ALA A 6 12.68 -2.98 13.01
N SER A 7 12.07 -1.93 13.54
CA SER A 7 10.61 -1.89 13.67
C SER A 7 9.94 -1.91 12.29
N ILE A 8 8.70 -2.36 12.20
CA ILE A 8 7.96 -2.39 10.93
C ILE A 8 7.88 -1.00 10.29
N THR A 9 7.82 0.06 11.09
CA THR A 9 7.87 1.46 10.63
C THR A 9 9.23 1.81 10.04
N GLN A 10 10.34 1.36 10.67
CA GLN A 10 11.69 1.58 10.13
C GLN A 10 11.88 0.82 8.82
N ALA A 11 11.38 -0.42 8.74
CA ALA A 11 11.37 -1.20 7.51
C ALA A 11 10.58 -0.48 6.41
N PHE A 12 9.40 0.05 6.71
CA PHE A 12 8.61 0.84 5.76
C PHE A 12 9.34 2.07 5.22
N ILE A 13 10.00 2.84 6.09
CA ILE A 13 10.77 4.03 5.68
C ILE A 13 11.95 3.61 4.78
N ALA A 14 12.64 2.52 5.14
CA ALA A 14 13.76 2.00 4.37
C ALA A 14 13.32 1.52 2.97
N GLU A 15 12.24 0.76 2.88
CA GLU A 15 11.67 0.31 1.61
C GLU A 15 11.26 1.50 0.74
N ARG A 16 10.50 2.46 1.28
CA ARG A 16 10.10 3.66 0.53
C ARG A 16 11.31 4.45 0.01
N ALA A 17 12.39 4.53 0.79
CA ALA A 17 13.64 5.16 0.36
C ALA A 17 14.35 4.36 -0.74
N ALA A 18 14.34 3.03 -0.68
CA ALA A 18 14.91 2.15 -1.71
C ALA A 18 14.22 2.36 -3.07
N PHE A 19 12.91 2.60 -3.08
CA PHE A 19 12.13 2.90 -4.28
C PHE A 19 12.28 4.35 -4.80
N ALA A 20 13.07 5.22 -4.15
CA ALA A 20 13.20 6.62 -4.56
C ALA A 20 13.74 6.79 -5.99
N ARG A 21 14.68 5.95 -6.43
CA ARG A 21 15.21 5.99 -7.81
C ARG A 21 14.16 5.54 -8.82
N PHE A 22 13.41 4.49 -8.51
CA PHE A 22 12.30 4.01 -9.33
C PHE A 22 11.23 5.09 -9.47
N ARG A 23 10.78 5.67 -8.35
CA ARG A 23 9.82 6.78 -8.34
C ARG A 23 10.27 7.93 -9.24
N ARG A 24 11.54 8.35 -9.19
CA ARG A 24 12.04 9.45 -10.04
C ARG A 24 12.03 9.14 -11.53
N ALA A 25 12.09 7.86 -11.92
CA ALA A 25 12.03 7.44 -13.32
C ALA A 25 10.58 7.42 -13.88
N LEU A 26 9.57 7.45 -13.01
CA LEU A 26 8.16 7.48 -13.38
C LEU A 26 7.71 8.87 -13.85
N ARG A 27 6.64 8.90 -14.66
CA ARG A 27 5.93 10.15 -15.02
C ARG A 27 5.35 10.80 -13.77
N ARG A 28 5.05 12.10 -13.84
CA ARG A 28 4.55 12.85 -12.67
C ARG A 28 3.23 12.27 -12.13
N GLU A 29 2.35 11.80 -13.01
CA GLU A 29 1.10 11.13 -12.66
C GLU A 29 1.34 9.83 -11.90
N ASP A 30 2.19 8.95 -12.44
CA ASP A 30 2.56 7.67 -11.83
C ASP A 30 3.29 7.85 -10.49
N GLN A 31 4.07 8.93 -10.33
CA GLN A 31 4.70 9.27 -9.05
C GLN A 31 3.68 9.52 -7.95
N LEU A 32 2.56 10.19 -8.27
CA LEU A 32 1.50 10.47 -7.32
C LEU A 32 0.78 9.17 -6.94
N VAL A 33 0.45 8.33 -7.93
CA VAL A 33 -0.15 7.01 -7.69
C VAL A 33 0.74 6.15 -6.81
N LEU A 34 2.06 6.12 -7.06
CA LEU A 34 2.99 5.37 -6.23
C LEU A 34 3.06 5.90 -4.79
N ASP A 35 3.05 7.23 -4.60
CA ASP A 35 3.02 7.83 -3.27
C ASP A 35 1.73 7.47 -2.50
N ASP A 36 0.59 7.46 -3.19
CA ASP A 36 -0.70 7.07 -2.62
C ASP A 36 -0.74 5.58 -2.24
N LEU A 37 -0.14 4.70 -3.05
CA LEU A 37 0.05 3.28 -2.71
C LEU A 37 0.88 3.12 -1.43
N PHE A 38 2.01 3.83 -1.30
CA PHE A 38 2.77 3.80 -0.05
C PHE A 38 1.97 4.32 1.15
N ALA A 39 1.16 5.37 0.96
CA ALA A 39 0.28 5.87 2.01
C ALA A 39 -0.81 4.86 2.40
N SER A 40 -1.34 4.09 1.44
CA SER A 40 -2.34 3.05 1.70
C SER A 40 -1.75 1.88 2.51
N ALA A 41 -0.52 1.46 2.19
CA ALA A 41 0.22 0.46 2.97
C ALA A 41 0.46 0.90 4.42
N GLN A 42 0.68 2.20 4.65
CA GLN A 42 0.93 2.73 6.00
C GLN A 42 -0.24 2.46 6.97
N LYS A 43 -1.48 2.41 6.47
CA LYS A 43 -2.68 2.12 7.27
C LYS A 43 -2.65 0.75 7.93
N HIS A 44 -1.86 -0.18 7.37
CA HIS A 44 -1.78 -1.58 7.78
C HIS A 44 -0.48 -1.92 8.52
N LEU A 45 0.33 -0.92 8.91
CA LEU A 45 1.59 -1.16 9.64
C LEU A 45 1.39 -1.94 10.95
N SER A 46 0.30 -1.66 11.68
CA SER A 46 -0.04 -2.36 12.92
C SER A 46 -0.47 -3.81 12.70
N ALA A 47 -1.11 -4.12 11.57
CA ALA A 47 -1.43 -5.49 11.18
C ALA A 47 -0.17 -6.20 10.64
N SER A 48 0.70 -5.45 9.97
CA SER A 48 1.94 -5.97 9.38
C SER A 48 2.94 -6.47 10.42
N SER A 49 2.92 -5.93 11.64
CA SER A 49 3.77 -6.43 12.73
C SER A 49 3.44 -7.85 13.19
N TYR A 50 2.27 -8.39 12.81
CA TYR A 50 1.88 -9.77 13.11
C TYR A 50 2.32 -10.78 12.04
N ALA A 51 2.79 -10.31 10.88
CA ALA A 51 3.28 -11.16 9.81
C ALA A 51 4.74 -11.58 10.07
N SER A 52 4.95 -12.51 11.01
CA SER A 52 6.28 -12.92 11.49
C SER A 52 7.17 -13.66 10.47
N HIS A 53 6.64 -14.05 9.32
CA HIS A 53 7.34 -14.87 8.31
C HIS A 53 7.50 -14.21 6.93
N ALA A 54 6.76 -13.15 6.63
CA ALA A 54 6.83 -12.47 5.34
C ALA A 54 7.94 -11.41 5.35
N LEU A 55 8.57 -11.17 4.20
CA LEU A 55 9.43 -10.00 4.07
C LEU A 55 8.58 -8.74 4.27
N PRO A 56 9.02 -7.71 5.02
CA PRO A 56 8.22 -6.52 5.29
C PRO A 56 7.60 -5.89 4.04
N PHE A 57 8.33 -5.91 2.93
CA PHE A 57 7.85 -5.42 1.65
C PHE A 57 6.67 -6.23 1.07
N GLU A 58 6.66 -7.55 1.20
CA GLU A 58 5.54 -8.40 0.75
C GLU A 58 4.26 -8.05 1.52
N THR A 59 4.38 -7.78 2.82
CA THR A 59 3.26 -7.34 3.65
C THR A 59 2.77 -5.95 3.24
N PHE A 60 3.66 -5.03 2.85
CA PHE A 60 3.26 -3.73 2.32
C PHE A 60 2.55 -3.86 0.97
N LEU A 61 3.07 -4.69 0.06
CA LEU A 61 2.41 -4.96 -1.22
C LEU A 61 1.02 -5.57 -1.03
N LEU A 62 0.88 -6.55 -0.12
CA LEU A 62 -0.41 -7.14 0.20
C LEU A 62 -1.38 -6.09 0.77
N SER A 63 -0.88 -5.18 1.60
CA SER A 63 -1.67 -4.08 2.17
C SER A 63 -2.14 -3.11 1.09
N MET A 64 -1.30 -2.79 0.10
CA MET A 64 -1.68 -1.98 -1.06
C MET A 64 -2.79 -2.68 -1.86
N LEU A 65 -2.59 -3.95 -2.20
CA LEU A 65 -3.58 -4.76 -2.93
C LEU A 65 -4.91 -4.85 -2.19
N LEU A 66 -4.87 -4.97 -0.86
CA LEU A 66 -6.07 -5.00 -0.03
C LEU A 66 -6.87 -3.69 -0.12
N GLU A 67 -6.19 -2.54 -0.06
CA GLU A 67 -6.84 -1.24 -0.20
C GLU A 67 -7.40 -1.02 -1.62
N GLU A 68 -6.66 -1.42 -2.65
CA GLU A 68 -7.14 -1.38 -4.04
C GLU A 68 -8.36 -2.28 -4.24
N HIS A 69 -8.37 -3.49 -3.67
CA HIS A 69 -9.52 -4.38 -3.77
C HIS A 69 -10.76 -3.80 -3.08
N LYS A 70 -10.60 -3.13 -1.93
CA LYS A 70 -11.69 -2.41 -1.25
C LYS A 70 -12.24 -1.27 -2.11
N GLU A 71 -11.37 -0.53 -2.79
CA GLU A 71 -11.79 0.55 -3.68
C GLU A 71 -12.57 0.01 -4.88
N ILE A 72 -12.10 -1.08 -5.49
CA ILE A 72 -12.82 -1.76 -6.58
C ILE A 72 -14.21 -2.20 -6.14
N ILE A 73 -14.35 -2.80 -4.95
CA ILE A 73 -15.66 -3.20 -4.42
C ILE A 73 -16.56 -1.96 -4.23
N ARG A 74 -16.04 -0.90 -3.61
CA ARG A 74 -16.80 0.35 -3.40
C ARG A 74 -17.30 0.93 -4.72
N LEU A 75 -16.42 1.06 -5.71
CA LEU A 75 -16.76 1.61 -7.03
C LEU A 75 -17.80 0.75 -7.74
N ARG A 76 -17.70 -0.59 -7.64
CA ARG A 76 -18.71 -1.51 -8.20
C ARG A 76 -20.07 -1.31 -7.55
N CYS A 77 -20.13 -1.20 -6.21
CA CYS A 77 -21.38 -0.95 -5.50
C CYS A 77 -22.01 0.40 -5.92
N GLN A 78 -21.21 1.47 -5.99
CA GLN A 78 -21.68 2.79 -6.43
C GLN A 78 -22.21 2.76 -7.86
N PHE A 79 -21.51 2.04 -8.76
CA PHE A 79 -21.94 1.89 -10.14
C PHE A 79 -23.27 1.13 -10.24
N GLU A 80 -23.44 0.05 -9.48
CA GLU A 80 -24.71 -0.70 -9.42
C GLU A 80 -25.86 0.14 -8.85
N GLU A 81 -25.60 0.99 -7.85
CA GLU A 81 -26.59 1.91 -7.28
C GLU A 81 -27.04 2.97 -8.29
N LEU A 82 -26.10 3.58 -9.02
CA LEU A 82 -26.40 4.56 -10.07
C LEU A 82 -27.21 3.92 -11.21
N GLN A 83 -26.85 2.71 -11.65
CA GLN A 83 -27.61 1.99 -12.67
C GLN A 83 -29.05 1.66 -12.26
N LYS A 84 -29.32 1.45 -10.97
CA LYS A 84 -30.67 1.19 -10.44
C LYS A 84 -31.50 2.46 -10.24
N GLY A 85 -30.86 3.61 -10.08
CA GLY A 85 -31.55 4.90 -9.89
C GLY A 85 -32.00 5.57 -11.20
N ASP A 86 -31.42 5.17 -12.33
CA ASP A 86 -31.72 5.70 -13.68
C ASP A 86 -32.77 4.87 -14.46
N GLY A 87 -33.43 3.88 -13.82
CA GLY A 87 -34.50 3.05 -14.41
C GLY A 87 -35.81 3.16 -13.64
#